data_AF-A0A9J5XGY7-F1
#
_entry.id   AF-A0A9J5XGY7-F1
#
_cell.length_a   1.000
_cell.length_b   1.000
_cell.length_c   1.000
_cell.angle_alpha   90.00
_cell.angle_beta   90.00
_cell.angle_gamma   90.00
#
_symmetry.space_group_name_H-M   'P 1'
#
loop_
_entity.id
_entity.type
_entity.pdbx_description
1 polymer ?
#
loop_
_entity_poly.entity_id
_entity_poly.type
_entity_poly.pdbx_seq_one_letter_code
_entity_poly.pdbx_strand_id
1 'polypeptide(L)'
;MHGITEVTQEFYGSSSSKKPFNSLVELRFEDMPEWKQWYVLGSGEFPILEYLSIEKCRKLMGKLPENLCSLTELRISETPLFDEAQMFRSQLEGMKQIVKLEIRCEVPGLLQHLVLLT
;
A
#
# COMPACT_ATOMS: atom_id res chain seq x y z
N MET A 1 24.98 -3.65 7.34
CA MET A 1 23.62 -3.72 7.92
C MET A 1 22.74 -4.40 6.89
N HIS A 2 22.10 -5.52 7.23
CA HIS A 2 21.08 -6.11 6.37
C HIS A 2 19.83 -5.24 6.51
N GLY A 3 19.43 -4.56 5.43
CA GLY A 3 18.21 -3.75 5.43
C GLY A 3 16.99 -4.62 5.70
N ILE A 4 15.89 -4.00 6.12
CA ILE A 4 14.61 -4.71 6.34
C ILE A 4 14.19 -5.35 5.01
N THR A 5 14.08 -6.68 5.00
CA THR A 5 13.62 -7.42 3.83
C THR A 5 12.12 -7.70 3.87
N GLU A 6 11.52 -7.76 5.06
CA GLU A 6 10.11 -8.10 5.24
C GLU A 6 9.54 -7.27 6.39
N VAL A 7 8.34 -6.72 6.18
CA VAL A 7 7.51 -6.17 7.27
C VAL A 7 6.60 -7.31 7.69
N THR A 8 6.97 -8.00 8.77
CA THR A 8 6.24 -9.17 9.27
C THR A 8 5.17 -8.76 10.29
N GLN A 9 4.43 -9.74 10.82
CA GLN A 9 3.45 -9.51 11.87
C GLN A 9 4.01 -8.74 13.09
N GLU A 10 5.31 -8.86 13.37
CA GLU A 10 5.96 -8.20 14.52
C GLU A 10 5.88 -6.67 14.46
N PHE A 11 5.75 -6.10 13.26
CA PHE A 11 5.55 -4.66 13.05
C PHE A 11 4.29 -4.13 13.75
N TYR A 12 3.26 -4.97 13.87
CA TYR A 12 1.98 -4.61 14.45
C TYR A 12 1.90 -4.85 15.96
N GLY A 13 3.01 -5.29 16.58
CA GLY A 13 3.05 -5.59 18.01
C GLY A 13 2.31 -6.88 18.39
N SER A 14 1.76 -6.93 19.60
CA SER A 14 1.09 -8.14 20.11
C SER A 14 -0.20 -8.43 19.35
N SER A 15 -0.42 -9.70 18.98
CA SER A 15 -1.63 -10.22 18.33
C SER A 15 -2.94 -9.97 19.11
N SER A 16 -2.85 -9.53 20.37
CA SER A 16 -4.00 -9.10 21.19
C SER A 16 -4.48 -7.66 20.91
N SER A 17 -3.69 -6.87 20.16
CA SER A 17 -3.98 -5.46 19.89
C SER A 17 -5.03 -5.31 18.80
N LYS A 18 -6.27 -5.01 19.19
CA LYS A 18 -7.31 -4.59 18.25
C LYS A 18 -6.95 -3.20 17.73
N LYS A 19 -6.49 -3.11 16.47
CA LYS A 19 -6.10 -1.85 15.78
C LYS A 19 -4.74 -1.27 16.24
N PRO A 20 -3.62 -1.91 15.85
CA PRO A 20 -2.27 -1.48 16.25
C PRO A 20 -1.94 -0.02 15.94
N PHE A 21 -2.44 0.54 14.84
CA PHE A 21 -2.16 1.92 14.43
C PHE A 21 -3.43 2.79 14.46
N ASN A 22 -4.11 2.82 15.61
CA ASN A 22 -5.39 3.52 15.77
C ASN A 22 -5.34 5.06 15.60
N SER A 23 -4.15 5.66 15.65
CA SER A 23 -3.94 7.10 15.59
C SER A 23 -3.05 7.52 14.41
N LEU A 24 -2.70 6.57 13.53
CA LEU A 24 -1.80 6.83 12.40
C LEU A 24 -2.59 7.38 11.21
N VAL A 25 -2.34 8.65 10.88
CA VAL A 25 -2.99 9.36 9.76
C VAL A 25 -2.15 9.30 8.48
N GLU A 26 -0.83 9.26 8.63
CA GLU A 26 0.11 9.31 7.52
C GLU A 26 1.14 8.18 7.64
N LEU A 27 1.35 7.43 6.56
CA LEU A 27 2.36 6.37 6.48
C LEU A 27 3.17 6.51 5.19
N ARG A 28 4.51 6.55 5.33
CA ARG A 28 5.44 6.63 4.20
C ARG A 28 6.51 5.56 4.31
N PHE A 29 6.72 4.85 3.21
CA PHE A 29 7.88 3.99 3.00
C PHE A 29 8.69 4.58 1.86
N GLU A 30 9.92 5.00 2.14
CA GLU A 30 10.83 5.57 1.14
C GLU A 30 12.21 4.88 1.22
N ASP A 31 12.81 4.61 0.06
CA ASP A 31 14.19 4.13 -0.10
C ASP A 31 14.46 2.87 0.73
N MET A 32 13.54 1.90 0.62
CA MET A 32 13.68 0.56 1.18
C MET A 32 13.91 -0.46 0.04
N PRO A 33 15.09 -0.45 -0.62
CA PRO A 33 15.33 -1.22 -1.83
C PRO A 33 15.39 -2.73 -1.60
N GLU A 34 15.64 -3.17 -0.37
CA GLU A 34 15.68 -4.58 0.02
C GLU A 34 14.33 -5.14 0.49
N TRP A 35 13.33 -4.29 0.67
CA TRP A 35 12.01 -4.69 1.18
C TRP A 35 11.23 -5.43 0.11
N LYS A 36 10.85 -6.68 0.41
CA LYS A 36 10.20 -7.63 -0.51
C LYS A 36 8.71 -7.79 -0.27
N GLN A 37 8.29 -7.84 0.98
CA GLN A 37 6.93 -8.22 1.33
C GLN A 37 6.39 -7.37 2.47
N TRP A 38 5.16 -6.89 2.27
CA TRP A 38 4.35 -6.28 3.31
C TRP A 38 3.30 -7.28 3.80
N TYR A 39 3.42 -7.73 5.05
CA TYR A 39 2.40 -8.55 5.67
C TYR A 39 1.20 -7.69 6.10
N VAL A 40 0.00 -8.09 5.65
CA VAL A 40 -1.28 -7.44 5.98
C VAL A 40 -2.05 -8.36 6.94
N LEU A 41 -2.47 -7.85 8.10
CA LEU A 41 -3.31 -8.61 9.05
C LEU A 41 -4.77 -8.68 8.60
N GLY A 42 -5.26 -7.67 7.88
CA GLY A 42 -6.66 -7.61 7.41
C GLY A 42 -7.66 -7.42 8.55
N SER A 43 -7.22 -6.82 9.66
CA SER A 43 -7.98 -6.68 10.91
C SER A 43 -8.36 -5.23 11.24
N GLY A 44 -8.19 -4.31 10.29
CA GLY A 44 -8.45 -2.88 10.47
C GLY A 44 -7.30 -2.19 11.19
N GLU A 45 -6.07 -2.51 10.79
CA GLU A 45 -4.82 -2.04 11.38
C GLU A 45 -4.70 -0.52 11.33
N PHE A 46 -5.25 0.08 10.26
CA PHE A 46 -5.10 1.47 9.87
C PHE A 46 -6.47 2.16 9.75
N PRO A 47 -7.23 2.32 10.86
CA PRO A 47 -8.61 2.80 10.80
C PRO A 47 -8.75 4.25 10.33
N ILE A 48 -7.73 5.08 10.54
CA ILE A 48 -7.76 6.52 10.24
C ILE A 48 -6.63 6.95 9.29
N LEU A 49 -6.01 6.01 8.58
CA LEU A 49 -4.93 6.33 7.65
C LEU A 49 -5.52 7.05 6.43
N GLU A 50 -5.10 8.30 6.23
CA GLU A 50 -5.56 9.19 5.17
C GLU A 50 -4.56 9.28 4.02
N TYR A 51 -3.26 9.19 4.32
CA TYR A 51 -2.19 9.29 3.33
C TYR A 51 -1.25 8.09 3.38
N LEU A 52 -1.05 7.45 2.23
CA LEU A 52 -0.08 6.38 2.04
C LEU A 52 0.86 6.69 0.87
N SER A 53 2.17 6.64 1.14
CA SER A 53 3.20 6.72 0.09
C SER A 53 4.17 5.54 0.15
N ILE A 54 4.46 4.97 -1.02
CA ILE A 54 5.49 3.95 -1.22
C ILE A 54 6.38 4.38 -2.38
N GLU A 55 7.62 4.74 -2.07
CA GLU A 55 8.58 5.33 -3.00
C GLU A 55 9.92 4.59 -2.96
N LYS A 56 10.47 4.22 -4.12
CA LYS A 56 11.80 3.58 -4.25
C LYS A 56 11.93 2.23 -3.53
N CYS A 57 10.81 1.54 -3.27
CA CYS A 57 10.78 0.20 -2.69
C CYS A 57 10.87 -0.87 -3.79
N ARG A 58 12.03 -0.97 -4.45
CA ARG A 58 12.20 -1.68 -5.74
C ARG A 58 12.03 -3.20 -5.72
N LYS A 59 11.95 -3.83 -4.55
CA LYS A 59 11.72 -5.27 -4.41
C LYS A 59 10.35 -5.60 -3.85
N LEU A 60 9.55 -4.59 -3.50
CA LEU A 60 8.29 -4.78 -2.79
C LEU A 60 7.24 -5.33 -3.74
N MET A 61 6.75 -6.53 -3.46
CA MET A 61 5.69 -7.19 -4.21
C MET A 61 4.49 -7.48 -3.30
N GLY A 62 3.33 -7.74 -3.91
CA GLY A 62 2.13 -8.18 -3.21
C GLY A 62 0.96 -7.24 -3.43
N LYS A 63 0.31 -6.84 -2.33
CA LYS A 63 -0.88 -5.99 -2.35
C LYS A 63 -0.88 -5.02 -1.18
N LEU A 64 -1.61 -3.92 -1.33
CA LEU A 64 -1.88 -3.01 -0.21
C LEU A 64 -2.81 -3.67 0.83
N PRO A 65 -2.79 -3.19 2.09
CA PRO A 65 -3.77 -3.59 3.09
C PRO A 65 -5.21 -3.44 2.57
N GLU A 66 -6.05 -4.44 2.87
CA GLU A 66 -7.49 -4.35 2.66
C GLU A 66 -8.10 -3.47 3.78
N ASN A 67 -9.19 -2.76 3.49
CA ASN A 67 -9.91 -1.90 4.45
C ASN A 67 -9.18 -0.60 4.86
N LEU A 68 -8.50 0.06 3.91
CA LEU A 68 -8.01 1.44 4.08
C LEU A 68 -9.14 2.48 3.94
N CYS A 69 -10.22 2.34 4.72
CA CYS A 69 -11.48 3.07 4.54
C CYS A 69 -11.35 4.61 4.61
N SER A 70 -10.32 5.11 5.25
CA SER A 70 -10.06 6.55 5.43
C SER A 70 -9.06 7.11 4.41
N LEU A 71 -8.49 6.27 3.54
CA LEU A 71 -7.39 6.66 2.65
C LEU A 71 -7.86 7.57 1.52
N THR A 72 -7.49 8.84 1.59
CA THR A 72 -7.85 9.85 0.60
C THR A 72 -6.74 10.07 -0.42
N GLU A 73 -5.48 9.86 -0.05
CA GLU A 73 -4.32 10.07 -0.90
C GLU A 73 -3.43 8.82 -1.00
N LEU A 74 -3.16 8.38 -2.23
CA LEU A 74 -2.25 7.28 -2.52
C LEU A 74 -1.16 7.72 -3.49
N ARG A 75 0.10 7.55 -3.09
CA ARG A 75 1.27 7.80 -3.95
C ARG A 75 2.13 6.54 -4.08
N ILE A 76 2.45 6.19 -5.31
CA ILE A 76 3.27 5.02 -5.64
C ILE A 76 4.33 5.41 -6.68
N SER A 77 5.61 5.18 -6.38
CA SER A 77 6.73 5.52 -7.26
C SER A 77 7.87 4.51 -7.14
N GLU A 78 8.52 4.16 -8.27
CA GLU A 78 9.69 3.28 -8.32
C GLU A 78 9.55 1.98 -7.48
N THR A 79 8.42 1.27 -7.62
CA THR A 79 8.12 0.01 -6.92
C THR A 79 7.37 -0.98 -7.81
N PRO A 80 7.68 -2.30 -7.74
CA PRO A 80 6.97 -3.36 -8.43
C PRO A 80 5.73 -3.87 -7.67
N LEU A 81 5.25 -3.13 -6.67
CA LEU A 81 4.09 -3.53 -5.84
C LEU A 81 2.88 -3.95 -6.70
N PHE A 82 2.75 -3.37 -7.89
CA PHE A 82 1.71 -3.64 -8.87
C PHE A 82 2.28 -4.10 -10.21
N ASP A 83 3.00 -5.21 -10.21
CA ASP A 83 3.51 -5.82 -11.45
C ASP A 83 2.38 -6.24 -12.42
N GLU A 84 1.14 -6.37 -11.93
CA GLU A 84 -0.03 -6.67 -12.74
C GLU A 84 -1.11 -5.59 -12.63
N ALA A 85 -1.48 -4.98 -13.76
CA ALA A 85 -2.51 -3.94 -13.83
C ALA A 85 -3.90 -4.42 -13.33
N GLN A 86 -4.21 -5.69 -13.51
CA GLN A 86 -5.47 -6.29 -13.02
C GLN A 86 -5.53 -6.31 -11.49
N MET A 87 -4.41 -6.64 -10.83
CA MET A 87 -4.32 -6.61 -9.36
C MET A 87 -4.54 -5.20 -8.84
N PHE A 88 -3.85 -4.21 -9.44
CA PHE A 88 -4.00 -2.81 -9.07
C PHE A 88 -5.43 -2.32 -9.22
N ARG A 89 -6.08 -2.66 -10.34
CA ARG A 89 -7.47 -2.31 -10.61
C ARG A 89 -8.40 -2.85 -9.52
N SER A 90 -8.28 -4.14 -9.20
CA SER A 90 -9.13 -4.78 -8.19
C SER A 90 -9.00 -4.09 -6.82
N GLN A 91 -7.78 -3.66 -6.45
CA GLN A 91 -7.59 -2.91 -5.20
C GLN A 91 -8.23 -1.52 -5.26
N LEU A 92 -8.07 -0.80 -6.38
CA LEU A 92 -8.66 0.53 -6.53
C LEU A 92 -10.19 0.53 -6.56
N GLU A 93 -10.84 -0.51 -7.10
CA GLU A 93 -12.31 -0.62 -7.09
C GLU A 93 -12.89 -0.59 -5.66
N GLY A 94 -12.12 -1.07 -4.68
CA GLY A 94 -12.45 -1.00 -3.25
C GLY A 94 -12.10 0.31 -2.56
N MET A 95 -11.31 1.18 -3.19
CA MET A 95 -10.79 2.44 -2.63
C MET A 95 -11.49 3.66 -3.22
N LYS A 96 -12.83 3.67 -3.18
CA LYS A 96 -13.68 4.71 -3.80
C LYS A 96 -13.53 6.10 -3.18
N GLN A 97 -12.94 6.18 -2.00
CA GLN A 97 -12.71 7.42 -1.24
C GLN A 97 -11.42 8.16 -1.64
N ILE A 98 -10.59 7.59 -2.53
CA ILE A 98 -9.36 8.25 -2.99
C ILE A 98 -9.73 9.52 -3.77
N VAL A 99 -9.24 10.67 -3.30
CA VAL A 99 -9.39 11.97 -3.96
C VAL A 99 -8.14 12.34 -4.75
N LYS A 100 -6.99 11.74 -4.43
CA LYS A 100 -5.71 11.99 -5.08
C LYS A 100 -4.92 10.71 -5.25
N LEU A 101 -4.71 10.34 -6.51
CA LEU A 101 -3.94 9.19 -6.91
C LEU A 101 -2.73 9.65 -7.72
N GLU A 102 -1.53 9.33 -7.25
CA GLU A 102 -0.28 9.67 -7.94
C GLU A 102 0.53 8.40 -8.20
N ILE A 103 0.73 8.09 -9.48
CA ILE A 103 1.47 6.90 -9.91
C ILE A 103 2.61 7.37 -10.81
N ARG A 104 3.84 7.05 -10.42
CA ARG A 104 5.07 7.35 -11.16
C ARG A 104 5.83 6.07 -11.56
N CYS A 105 5.12 4.94 -11.60
CA CYS A 105 5.65 3.67 -12.09
C CYS A 105 5.07 3.34 -13.47
N GLU A 106 5.86 2.67 -14.31
CA GLU A 106 5.36 2.08 -15.53
C GLU A 106 4.68 0.75 -15.20
N VAL A 107 3.35 0.73 -15.25
CA VAL A 107 2.55 -0.49 -15.08
C VAL A 107 1.87 -0.77 -16.42
N PRO A 108 2.28 -1.83 -17.15
CA PRO A 108 1.74 -2.12 -18.47
C PRO A 108 0.21 -2.26 -18.44
N GLY A 109 -0.48 -1.50 -19.31
CA GLY A 109 -1.94 -1.53 -19.41
C GLY A 109 -2.68 -0.79 -18.28
N LEU A 110 -1.99 -0.21 -17.31
CA LEU A 110 -2.62 0.50 -16.19
C LEU A 110 -3.59 1.61 -16.63
N LEU A 111 -3.21 2.40 -17.63
CA LEU A 111 -4.07 3.48 -18.15
C LEU A 111 -5.40 2.93 -18.68
N GLN A 112 -5.40 1.75 -19.32
CA GLN A 112 -6.63 1.12 -19.81
C GLN A 112 -7.54 0.69 -18.65
N HIS A 113 -6.95 0.27 -17.53
CA HIS A 113 -7.69 -0.17 -16.36
C HIS A 113 -8.22 1.01 -15.54
N LEU A 114 -7.48 2.11 -15.46
CA LEU A 114 -7.92 3.34 -14.79
C LEU A 114 -9.13 3.98 -15.47
N VAL A 115 -9.19 3.97 -16.80
CA VAL A 115 -10.36 4.48 -17.57
C VAL A 115 -11.62 3.67 -17.30
N LEU A 116 -11.50 2.39 -16.91
CA LEU A 116 -12.66 1.56 -16.55
C LEU A 116 -13.18 1.81 -15.12
N LEU A 117 -12.49 2.62 -14.33
CA LEU A 117 -12.88 3.00 -12.97
C LEU A 117 -13.64 4.32 -12.91
N THR A 118 -13.64 5.11 -14.00
CA THR A 118 -14.39 6.36 -14.16
C THR A 118 -15.73 6.10 -14.85
#